data_AF-A0AA88EAZ0-F1
#
_entry.id   AF-A0AA88EAZ0-F1
#
_cell.length_a   1.000
_cell.length_b   1.000
_cell.length_c   1.000
_cell.angle_alpha   90.00
_cell.angle_beta   90.00
_cell.angle_gamma   90.00
#
_symmetry.space_group_name_H-M   'P 1'
#
loop_
_entity.id
_entity.type
_entity.pdbx_description
1 polymer ?
#
loop_
_entity_poly.entity_id
_entity_poly.type
_entity_poly.pdbx_seq_one_letter_code
_entity_poly.pdbx_strand_id
1 'polypeptide(L)'
;MLEANSMSTEITVDRAEPEERKFSANESLFNEMLEFPGLETLDLYGLNAVESVWQLQTTCYMVNLTSLKVGNCNSLKYLFSLAVAERLVKLKNLQVYDCKLTEDIVVTKKLGEEGRSGNKILFPQLESLTLSKLSTLRTFCHEKVITL
;
A
#
# COMPACT_ATOMS: atom_id res chain seq x y z
N MET A 1 11.08 -8.37 12.51
CA MET A 1 12.24 -7.45 12.46
C MET A 1 12.56 -7.28 10.98
N LEU A 2 12.64 -6.06 10.44
CA LEU A 2 12.90 -5.83 9.02
C LEU A 2 14.33 -6.28 8.69
N GLU A 3 14.50 -7.38 7.98
CA GLU A 3 15.79 -7.76 7.38
C GLU A 3 15.87 -7.21 5.95
N ALA A 4 15.87 -5.89 5.81
CA ALA A 4 15.98 -5.23 4.50
C ALA A 4 17.17 -4.26 4.50
N ASN A 5 18.05 -4.39 3.52
CA ASN A 5 19.11 -3.41 3.23
C ASN A 5 18.76 -2.60 1.97
N SER A 6 19.38 -1.42 1.77
CA SER A 6 19.06 -0.49 0.66
C SER A 6 19.20 -1.09 -0.76
N MET A 7 19.91 -2.22 -0.93
CA MET A 7 20.04 -2.94 -2.21
C MET A 7 18.98 -4.02 -2.44
N SER A 8 18.05 -4.23 -1.49
CA SER A 8 17.06 -5.29 -1.59
C SER A 8 16.03 -4.95 -2.66
N THR A 9 15.79 -5.90 -3.58
CA THR A 9 14.74 -5.80 -4.60
C THR A 9 13.42 -6.41 -4.14
N GLU A 10 13.45 -7.18 -3.06
CA GLU A 10 12.29 -7.82 -2.46
C GLU A 10 12.33 -7.64 -0.95
N ILE A 11 11.18 -7.28 -0.37
CA ILE A 11 11.01 -7.13 1.09
C ILE A 11 9.75 -7.88 1.50
N THR A 12 9.86 -8.71 2.53
CA THR A 12 8.72 -9.29 3.23
C THR A 12 8.65 -8.75 4.65
N VAL A 13 7.49 -8.21 5.02
CA VAL A 13 7.20 -7.72 6.37
C VAL A 13 6.09 -8.57 6.95
N ASP A 14 6.44 -9.41 7.94
CA ASP A 14 5.48 -10.19 8.71
C ASP A 14 5.54 -9.80 10.18
N ARG A 15 4.44 -9.99 10.90
CA ARG A 15 4.39 -9.88 12.35
C ARG A 15 5.14 -11.07 12.95
N ALA A 16 6.18 -10.79 13.72
CA ALA A 16 6.73 -11.76 14.66
C ALA A 16 5.69 -12.09 15.74
N GLU A 17 5.57 -13.36 16.12
CA GLU A 17 4.78 -13.85 17.26
C GLU A 17 5.06 -13.03 18.56
N PRO A 18 4.11 -12.99 19.51
CA PRO A 18 3.64 -11.76 20.11
C PRO A 18 4.57 -11.22 21.19
N GLU A 19 5.07 -10.00 21.00
CA GLU A 19 5.02 -9.02 22.08
C GLU A 19 4.18 -7.83 21.60
N GLU A 20 3.34 -7.34 22.50
CA GLU A 20 2.37 -6.27 22.29
C GLU A 20 3.05 -4.93 22.00
N ARG A 21 3.69 -4.78 20.83
CA ARG A 21 4.02 -3.46 20.33
C ARG A 21 2.73 -2.79 19.88
N LYS A 22 2.21 -1.94 20.75
CA LYS A 22 1.19 -0.94 20.45
C LYS A 22 1.81 0.03 19.44
N PHE A 23 1.55 -0.18 18.15
CA PHE A 23 1.79 0.88 17.17
C PHE A 23 0.79 1.99 17.47
N SER A 24 1.29 3.19 17.75
CA SER A 24 0.46 4.37 17.93
C SER A 24 -0.27 4.66 16.61
N ALA A 25 -1.49 5.21 16.67
CA ALA A 25 -2.38 5.43 15.51
C ALA A 25 -1.79 6.31 14.38
N ASN A 26 -0.58 6.83 14.56
CA ASN A 26 0.14 7.68 13.62
C ASN A 26 1.42 7.04 13.04
N GLU A 27 1.75 5.78 13.36
CA GLU A 27 2.95 5.11 12.85
C GLU A 27 2.65 4.34 11.56
N SER A 28 3.38 4.65 10.48
CA SER A 28 3.33 3.92 9.22
C SER A 28 4.49 2.93 9.12
N LEU A 29 4.37 1.93 8.23
CA LEU A 29 5.41 0.91 8.05
C LEU A 29 6.70 1.45 7.42
N PHE A 30 6.59 2.48 6.58
CA PHE A 30 7.72 3.11 5.91
C PHE A 30 7.80 4.60 6.31
N ASN A 31 8.73 4.93 7.20
CA ASN A 31 9.06 6.30 7.61
C ASN A 31 10.31 6.84 6.89
N GLU A 32 10.55 8.15 6.96
CA GLU A 32 11.80 8.81 6.54
C GLU A 32 13.02 7.96 6.90
N MET A 33 13.96 7.79 5.96
CA MET A 33 15.31 7.20 6.12
C MET A 33 15.55 5.75 5.66
N LEU A 34 14.66 5.14 4.84
CA LEU A 34 14.99 3.90 4.10
C LEU A 34 14.75 4.07 2.60
N GLU A 35 15.81 4.39 1.86
CA GLU A 35 15.80 4.40 0.40
C GLU A 35 15.99 2.96 -0.11
N PHE A 36 14.91 2.35 -0.63
CA PHE A 36 14.99 1.13 -1.42
C PHE A 36 14.72 1.45 -2.90
N PRO A 37 15.62 2.19 -3.58
CA PRO A 37 15.41 2.58 -4.97
C PRO A 37 15.28 1.37 -5.90
N GLY A 38 15.81 0.20 -5.49
CA GLY A 38 15.69 -1.06 -6.22
C GLY A 38 14.48 -1.92 -5.87
N LEU A 39 13.59 -1.49 -4.96
CA LEU A 39 12.48 -2.34 -4.53
C LEU A 39 11.49 -2.62 -5.67
N GLU A 40 11.38 -3.88 -6.03
CA GLU A 40 10.49 -4.39 -7.08
C GLU A 40 9.32 -5.18 -6.49
N THR A 41 9.53 -5.91 -5.40
CA THR A 41 8.51 -6.75 -4.75
C THR A 41 8.36 -6.41 -3.28
N LEU A 42 7.12 -6.21 -2.84
CA LEU A 42 6.80 -5.99 -1.43
C LEU A 42 5.68 -6.92 -0.99
N ASP A 43 5.95 -7.70 0.04
CA ASP A 43 5.02 -8.61 0.66
C ASP A 43 4.75 -8.16 2.11
N LEU A 44 3.49 -7.90 2.44
CA LEU A 44 3.04 -7.47 3.77
C LEU A 44 2.06 -8.51 4.32
N TYR A 45 2.37 -9.08 5.48
CA TYR A 45 1.54 -10.10 6.10
C TYR A 45 1.31 -9.83 7.59
N GLY A 46 0.08 -10.06 8.08
CA GLY A 46 -0.19 -10.11 9.52
C GLY A 46 -0.09 -8.77 10.28
N LEU A 47 -0.07 -7.63 9.58
CA LEU A 47 0.21 -6.30 10.15
C LEU A 47 -1.05 -5.67 10.79
N ASN A 48 -1.62 -6.38 11.77
CA ASN A 48 -2.89 -6.05 12.43
C ASN A 48 -2.86 -4.80 13.34
N ALA A 49 -1.74 -4.10 13.46
CA ALA A 49 -1.66 -2.84 14.22
C ALA A 49 -1.46 -1.62 13.30
N VAL A 50 -1.33 -1.83 11.99
CA VAL A 50 -1.04 -0.79 11.01
C VAL A 50 -2.33 -0.40 10.30
N GLU A 51 -2.69 0.87 10.38
CA GLU A 51 -3.87 1.41 9.69
C GLU A 51 -3.57 1.93 8.28
N SER A 52 -2.30 2.26 7.99
CA SER A 52 -1.81 2.73 6.68
C SER A 52 -0.42 2.17 6.39
N VAL A 53 -0.22 1.68 5.17
CA VAL A 53 1.09 1.18 4.71
C VAL A 53 2.05 2.34 4.41
N TRP A 54 1.56 3.44 3.85
CA TRP A 54 2.37 4.55 3.32
C TRP A 54 2.21 5.82 4.15
N GLN A 55 3.31 6.57 4.33
CA GLN A 55 3.24 7.98 4.69
C GLN A 55 3.08 8.84 3.44
N LEU A 56 2.13 9.78 3.48
CA LEU A 56 1.74 10.62 2.34
C LEU A 56 2.90 11.44 1.76
N GLN A 57 3.88 11.82 2.59
CA GLN A 57 4.98 12.71 2.20
C GLN A 57 6.20 11.97 1.63
N THR A 58 6.32 10.66 1.84
CA THR A 58 7.56 9.93 1.52
C THR A 58 7.46 9.09 0.25
N THR A 59 6.50 9.37 -0.63
CA THR A 59 6.17 8.60 -1.84
C THR A 59 7.32 8.40 -2.87
N CYS A 60 8.52 8.94 -2.62
CA CYS A 60 9.70 8.84 -3.48
C CYS A 60 10.33 7.46 -3.61
N TYR A 61 10.06 6.52 -2.71
CA TYR A 61 10.84 5.29 -2.62
C TYR A 61 10.28 4.07 -3.40
N MET A 62 9.11 4.14 -4.07
CA MET A 62 8.46 2.95 -4.71
C MET A 62 8.25 3.01 -6.21
N VAL A 63 8.98 3.89 -6.91
CA VAL A 63 8.80 4.06 -8.37
C VAL A 63 9.10 2.78 -9.16
N ASN A 64 9.89 1.86 -8.58
CA ASN A 64 10.26 0.59 -9.19
C ASN A 64 9.40 -0.61 -8.76
N LEU A 65 8.42 -0.42 -7.88
CA LEU A 65 7.60 -1.50 -7.39
C LEU A 65 6.77 -2.09 -8.54
N THR A 66 6.93 -3.39 -8.78
CA THR A 66 6.24 -4.18 -9.80
C THR A 66 5.24 -5.16 -9.20
N SER A 67 5.45 -5.61 -7.97
CA SER A 67 4.58 -6.56 -7.28
C SER A 67 4.31 -6.13 -5.84
N LEU A 68 3.03 -6.09 -5.45
CA LEU A 68 2.60 -5.86 -4.08
C LEU A 68 1.63 -6.95 -3.65
N LYS A 69 1.94 -7.60 -2.53
CA LYS A 69 1.06 -8.56 -1.87
C LYS A 69 0.76 -8.12 -0.45
N VAL A 70 -0.51 -8.03 -0.09
CA VAL A 70 -0.98 -7.67 1.24
C VAL A 70 -1.94 -8.74 1.74
N GLY A 71 -1.59 -9.40 2.84
CA GLY A 71 -2.33 -10.52 3.39
C GLY A 71 -2.59 -10.39 4.88
N ASN A 72 -3.81 -10.69 5.35
CA ASN A 72 -4.09 -10.84 6.78
C ASN A 72 -3.77 -9.57 7.62
N CYS A 73 -3.89 -8.38 7.02
CA CYS A 73 -3.67 -7.07 7.65
C CYS A 73 -5.01 -6.46 8.08
N ASN A 74 -5.54 -6.91 9.21
CA ASN A 74 -6.95 -6.66 9.57
C ASN A 74 -7.26 -5.24 10.04
N SER A 75 -6.27 -4.42 10.39
CA SER A 75 -6.48 -3.01 10.77
C SER A 75 -6.30 -2.02 9.62
N LEU A 76 -5.89 -2.51 8.45
CA LEU A 76 -5.62 -1.69 7.28
C LEU A 76 -6.94 -1.19 6.67
N LYS A 77 -7.18 0.12 6.74
CA LYS A 77 -8.42 0.75 6.23
C LYS A 77 -8.35 1.10 4.75
N TYR A 78 -7.19 1.52 4.29
CA TYR A 78 -6.91 1.83 2.89
C TYR A 78 -5.49 1.43 2.53
N LEU A 79 -5.28 0.99 1.29
CA LEU A 79 -3.92 0.68 0.83
C LEU A 79 -3.22 1.95 0.38
N PHE A 80 -3.78 2.72 -0.54
CA PHE A 80 -3.11 3.86 -1.17
C PHE A 80 -3.89 5.16 -0.98
N SER A 81 -3.17 6.28 -0.83
CA SER A 81 -3.72 7.57 -1.24
C SER A 81 -3.65 7.70 -2.76
N LEU A 82 -4.45 8.60 -3.33
CA LEU A 82 -4.39 8.89 -4.77
C LEU A 82 -2.97 9.26 -5.22
N ALA A 83 -2.26 10.09 -4.45
CA ALA A 83 -0.89 10.51 -4.76
C ALA A 83 0.12 9.33 -4.79
N VAL A 84 -0.04 8.34 -3.91
CA VAL A 84 0.80 7.13 -3.94
C VAL A 84 0.46 6.30 -5.19
N ALA A 85 -0.83 6.05 -5.43
CA ALA A 85 -1.30 5.24 -6.55
C ALA A 85 -0.85 5.79 -7.92
N GLU A 86 -0.86 7.12 -8.09
CA GLU A 86 -0.38 7.79 -9.30
C GLU A 86 1.11 7.56 -9.59
N ARG A 87 1.92 7.27 -8.57
CA ARG A 87 3.37 7.11 -8.71
C ARG A 87 3.81 5.68 -8.96
N LEU A 88 2.94 4.71 -8.70
CA LEU A 88 3.17 3.28 -8.89
C LEU A 88 2.93 2.88 -10.36
N VAL A 89 3.63 3.56 -11.28
CA VAL A 89 3.45 3.42 -12.72
C VAL A 89 3.98 2.10 -13.29
N LYS A 90 4.83 1.39 -12.53
CA LYS A 90 5.40 0.09 -12.90
C LYS A 90 4.71 -1.10 -12.21
N LEU A 91 3.68 -0.86 -11.40
CA LEU A 91 3.01 -1.93 -10.67
C LEU A 91 2.27 -2.82 -11.66
N LYS A 92 2.64 -4.10 -11.68
CA LYS A 92 2.07 -5.15 -12.53
C LYS A 92 1.14 -6.08 -11.77
N ASN A 93 1.48 -6.39 -10.52
CA ASN A 93 0.74 -7.35 -9.71
C ASN A 93 0.29 -6.70 -8.40
N LEU A 94 -1.01 -6.69 -8.14
CA LEU A 94 -1.58 -6.28 -6.86
C LEU A 94 -2.47 -7.40 -6.30
N GLN A 95 -2.07 -7.92 -5.14
CA GLN A 95 -2.84 -8.93 -4.42
C GLN A 95 -3.18 -8.44 -3.02
N VAL A 96 -4.46 -8.43 -2.69
CA VAL A 96 -4.96 -8.07 -1.36
C VAL A 96 -5.92 -9.15 -0.90
N TYR A 97 -5.59 -9.81 0.23
CA TYR A 97 -6.38 -10.92 0.71
C TYR A 97 -6.51 -10.97 2.23
N ASP A 98 -7.69 -11.35 2.70
CA ASP A 98 -7.98 -11.56 4.14
C ASP A 98 -7.73 -10.32 5.02
N CYS A 99 -7.95 -9.11 4.48
CA CYS A 99 -7.87 -7.85 5.21
C CYS A 99 -9.29 -7.36 5.56
N LYS A 100 -9.71 -7.56 6.81
CA LYS A 100 -11.12 -7.42 7.21
C LYS A 100 -11.67 -6.00 7.30
N LEU A 101 -10.84 -5.00 7.56
CA LEU A 101 -11.26 -3.59 7.71
C LEU A 101 -10.89 -2.71 6.51
N THR A 102 -10.39 -3.30 5.41
CA THR A 102 -10.08 -2.52 4.21
C THR A 102 -11.38 -2.03 3.56
N GLU A 103 -11.60 -0.72 3.61
CA GLU A 103 -12.79 -0.07 3.06
C GLU A 103 -12.59 0.34 1.60
N ASP A 104 -11.42 0.85 1.25
CA ASP A 104 -11.07 1.31 -0.10
C ASP A 104 -9.64 0.89 -0.46
N ILE A 105 -9.39 0.46 -1.70
CA ILE A 105 -8.01 0.21 -2.13
C ILE A 105 -7.26 1.53 -2.30
N VAL A 106 -7.90 2.50 -2.96
CA VAL A 106 -7.38 3.87 -3.15
C VAL A 106 -8.35 4.88 -2.54
N VAL A 107 -7.90 5.60 -1.51
CA VAL A 107 -8.67 6.68 -0.89
C VAL A 107 -8.44 8.01 -1.62
N THR A 108 -9.54 8.69 -1.96
CA THR A 108 -9.55 9.95 -2.74
C THR A 108 -9.83 11.19 -1.88
N LYS A 109 -10.29 11.01 -0.63
CA LYS A 109 -10.61 12.13 0.26
C LYS A 109 -9.38 12.64 1.00
N LYS A 110 -9.15 13.96 0.88
CA LYS A 110 -8.27 14.86 1.65
C LYS A 110 -7.53 14.21 2.84
N LEU A 111 -6.44 13.53 2.53
CA LEU A 111 -5.31 13.42 3.46
C LEU A 111 -4.28 14.47 3.01
N GLY A 112 -4.48 15.72 3.43
CA GLY A 112 -3.49 16.79 3.30
C GLY A 112 -3.25 17.43 1.93
N GLU A 113 -3.85 16.94 0.84
CA GLU A 113 -3.63 17.51 -0.51
C GLU A 113 -4.91 18.11 -1.10
N GLU A 114 -4.89 19.42 -1.31
CA GLU A 114 -5.93 20.16 -2.02
C GLU A 114 -5.61 20.22 -3.51
N GLY A 115 -6.57 19.85 -4.37
CA GLY A 115 -6.64 20.42 -5.71
C GLY A 115 -6.06 19.63 -6.88
N ARG A 116 -5.98 18.29 -6.82
CA ARG A 116 -5.72 17.48 -8.04
C ARG A 116 -6.94 16.64 -8.40
N SER A 117 -7.91 17.30 -9.02
CA SER A 117 -8.93 16.65 -9.84
C SER A 117 -8.42 16.66 -11.27
N GLY A 118 -7.86 15.55 -11.71
CA GLY A 118 -7.44 15.35 -13.09
C GLY A 118 -7.56 13.87 -13.40
N ASN A 119 -8.23 13.53 -14.50
CA ASN A 119 -8.39 12.16 -14.95
C ASN A 119 -7.00 11.53 -15.16
N LYS A 120 -6.49 10.82 -14.15
CA LYS A 120 -5.21 10.12 -14.22
C LYS A 120 -5.46 8.62 -14.17
N ILE A 121 -4.64 7.91 -14.93
CA ILE A 121 -4.65 6.46 -14.96
C ILE A 121 -3.86 5.98 -13.74
N LEU A 122 -4.51 5.20 -12.88
CA LEU A 122 -3.83 4.52 -11.78
C LEU A 122 -3.32 3.17 -12.27
N PHE A 123 -2.08 2.85 -11.90
CA PHE A 123 -1.46 1.55 -12.25
C PHE A 123 -1.53 1.22 -13.76
N PRO A 124 -0.98 2.07 -14.65
CA PRO A 124 -1.06 1.88 -16.10
C PRO A 124 -0.45 0.58 -16.63
N GLN A 125 0.36 -0.12 -15.83
CA GLN A 125 0.98 -1.41 -16.17
C GLN A 125 0.38 -2.58 -15.39
N LEU A 126 -0.77 -2.40 -14.71
CA LEU A 126 -1.37 -3.47 -13.91
C LEU A 126 -1.83 -4.61 -14.82
N GLU A 127 -1.20 -5.76 -14.68
CA GLU A 127 -1.48 -6.99 -15.42
C GLU A 127 -2.36 -7.94 -14.61
N SER A 128 -2.27 -7.89 -13.27
CA SER A 128 -3.00 -8.76 -12.36
C SER A 128 -3.50 -8.03 -11.12
N LEU A 129 -4.81 -8.14 -10.86
CA LEU A 129 -5.47 -7.64 -9.66
C LEU A 129 -6.24 -8.77 -8.99
N THR A 130 -5.88 -9.08 -7.74
CA THR A 130 -6.60 -10.05 -6.91
C THR A 130 -7.06 -9.39 -5.62
N LEU A 131 -8.38 -9.34 -5.42
CA LEU A 131 -9.02 -8.85 -4.19
C LEU A 131 -9.87 -9.99 -3.64
N SER A 132 -9.53 -10.54 -2.48
CA SER A 132 -10.25 -11.69 -1.91
C SER A 132 -10.44 -11.59 -0.41
N LYS A 133 -11.60 -12.02 0.10
CA LYS A 133 -11.92 -12.01 1.54
C LYS A 133 -11.74 -10.61 2.19
N LEU A 134 -12.20 -9.56 1.48
CA LEU A 134 -12.18 -8.17 1.96
C LEU A 134 -13.59 -7.74 2.37
N SER A 135 -14.01 -8.12 3.58
CA SER A 135 -15.41 -8.02 4.02
C SER A 135 -16.01 -6.61 4.02
N THR A 136 -15.18 -5.58 4.17
CA THR A 136 -15.60 -4.17 4.25
C THR A 136 -15.35 -3.39 2.98
N LEU A 137 -14.78 -4.01 1.94
CA LEU A 137 -14.36 -3.29 0.74
C LEU A 137 -15.57 -2.72 0.00
N ARG A 138 -15.59 -1.40 -0.15
CA ARG A 138 -16.65 -0.66 -0.85
C ARG A 138 -16.32 -0.47 -2.31
N THR A 139 -15.10 -0.01 -2.60
CA THR A 139 -14.64 0.23 -3.97
C THR A 139 -13.13 0.08 -4.10
N PHE A 140 -12.67 -0.13 -5.33
CA PHE A 140 -11.27 0.00 -5.67
C PHE A 140 -10.80 1.47 -5.62
N CYS A 141 -11.56 2.38 -6.24
CA CYS A 141 -11.30 3.82 -6.24
C CYS A 141 -12.61 4.59 -6.50
N HIS A 142 -12.78 5.76 -5.90
CA HIS A 142 -13.99 6.59 -6.03
C HIS A 142 -13.94 7.60 -7.20
N GLU A 143 -12.79 7.81 -7.84
CA GLU A 143 -12.69 8.64 -9.04
C GLU A 143 -13.03 7.85 -10.30
N LYS A 144 -13.45 8.56 -11.37
CA LYS A 144 -13.56 7.98 -12.71
C LYS A 144 -12.15 7.69 -13.26
N VAL A 145 -11.54 6.64 -12.74
CA VAL A 145 -10.26 6.14 -13.22
C VAL A 145 -10.54 5.30 -14.45
N ILE A 146 -9.85 5.61 -15.55
CA ILE A 146 -9.78 4.70 -16.70
C ILE A 146 -8.93 3.52 -16.22
N THR A 147 -9.58 2.45 -15.81
CA THR A 147 -8.99 1.12 -15.67
C THR A 147 -9.13 0.45 -17.04
N LEU A 148 -8.06 -0.18 -17.52
CA LEU A 148 -8.06 -0.95 -18.78
C LEU A 148 -9.04 -2.12 -18.70
#